data_AF-A0A497G4U6-F1
#
_entry.id   AF-A0A497G4U6-F1
#
_cell.length_a   1.000
_cell.length_b   1.000
_cell.length_c   1.000
_cell.angle_alpha   90.00
_cell.angle_beta   90.00
_cell.angle_gamma   90.00
#
_symmetry.space_group_name_H-M   'P 1'
#
loop_
_entity.id
_entity.type
_entity.pdbx_description
1 polymer ?
#
loop_
_entity_poly.entity_id
_entity_poly.type
_entity_poly.pdbx_seq_one_letter_code
_entity_poly.pdbx_strand_id
1 'polypeptide(L)'
;ADEVRPGRIDLSSLPGWVREVAAALVLSSINLELVESRAVYPTLLVLEEAHFYFKEGGGEDIERIGIRKGVKVVRVQQKLPESYENYVLLLGTMGNDANILLRDLRLPVKAAKLRRYEFMLIDQEAGKCWKIRMRA
;
A
#
# COMPACT_ATOMS: atom_id res chain seq x y z
N ALA A 1 19.50 21.05 10.28
CA ALA A 1 18.23 20.30 10.28
C ALA A 1 18.60 18.87 10.56
N ASP A 2 18.13 18.30 11.67
CA ASP A 2 18.43 16.91 12.00
C ASP A 2 17.90 16.00 10.89
N GLU A 3 18.76 15.16 10.32
CA GLU A 3 18.35 14.17 9.32
C GLU A 3 17.36 13.20 9.96
N VAL A 4 16.09 13.30 9.57
CA VAL A 4 15.08 12.29 9.91
C VAL A 4 15.46 11.01 9.18
N ARG A 5 16.12 10.08 9.88
CA ARG A 5 16.43 8.77 9.33
C ARG A 5 15.14 7.95 9.26
N PRO A 6 14.80 7.36 8.10
CA PRO A 6 13.65 6.46 8.02
C PRO A 6 13.86 5.26 8.95
N GLY A 7 12.90 5.00 9.83
CA GLY A 7 12.85 3.78 10.62
C GLY A 7 12.37 2.60 9.76
N ARG A 8 13.02 1.43 9.89
CA ARG A 8 12.60 0.18 9.26
C ARG A 8 12.38 -0.89 10.32
N ILE A 9 11.19 -1.48 10.33
CA ILE A 9 10.89 -2.67 11.11
C ILE A 9 10.92 -3.86 10.14
N ASP A 10 11.95 -4.69 10.24
CA ASP A 10 12.08 -5.87 9.39
C ASP A 10 11.59 -7.11 10.13
N LEU A 11 10.52 -7.72 9.61
CA LEU A 11 9.90 -8.91 10.17
C LEU A 11 10.19 -10.17 9.33
N SER A 12 11.08 -10.08 8.34
CA SER A 12 11.38 -11.18 7.41
C SER A 12 11.98 -12.41 8.08
N SER A 13 12.61 -12.26 9.26
CA SER A 13 13.13 -13.37 10.06
C SER A 13 12.04 -14.17 10.78
N LEU A 14 10.82 -13.64 10.91
CA LEU A 14 9.71 -14.32 11.58
C LEU A 14 9.03 -15.34 10.65
N PRO A 15 8.55 -16.49 11.18
CA PRO A 15 7.71 -17.43 10.44
C PRO A 15 6.40 -16.80 9.96
N GLY A 16 5.80 -17.32 8.89
CA GLY A 16 4.64 -16.73 8.17
C GLY A 16 3.55 -16.13 9.07
N TRP A 17 2.74 -16.96 9.74
CA TRP A 17 1.63 -16.46 10.57
C TRP A 17 2.09 -15.56 11.72
N VAL A 18 3.28 -15.79 12.29
CA VAL A 18 3.86 -14.95 13.35
C VAL A 18 4.20 -13.56 12.83
N ARG A 19 4.72 -13.49 11.59
CA ARG A 19 5.04 -12.24 10.90
C ARG A 19 3.79 -11.41 10.67
N GLU A 20 2.70 -12.04 10.23
CA GLU A 20 1.42 -11.38 9.95
C GLU A 20 0.83 -10.79 11.25
N VAL A 21 0.80 -11.58 12.33
CA VAL A 21 0.33 -11.13 13.65
C VAL A 21 1.22 -10.02 14.20
N ALA A 22 2.55 -10.15 14.11
CA ALA A 22 3.47 -9.12 14.56
C ALA A 22 3.30 -7.81 13.76
N ALA A 23 3.13 -7.90 12.44
CA ALA A 23 2.88 -6.76 11.58
C ALA A 23 1.54 -6.07 11.93
N ALA A 24 0.48 -6.84 12.18
CA ALA A 24 -0.80 -6.31 12.63
C ALA A 24 -0.67 -5.57 13.97
N LEU A 25 0.05 -6.14 14.94
CA LEU A 25 0.28 -5.52 16.25
C LEU A 25 1.10 -4.22 16.16
N VAL A 26 2.14 -4.19 15.32
CA VAL A 26 2.90 -2.97 15.06
C VAL A 26 1.99 -1.91 14.44
N LEU A 27 1.20 -2.28 13.44
CA LEU A 27 0.27 -1.36 12.77
C LEU A 27 -0.77 -0.81 13.76
N SER A 28 -1.35 -1.66 14.61
CA SER A 28 -2.29 -1.24 15.65
C SER A 28 -1.67 -0.30 16.67
N SER A 29 -0.41 -0.52 17.03
CA SER A 29 0.33 0.37 17.94
C SER A 29 0.56 1.75 17.32
N ILE A 30 0.88 1.79 16.01
CA ILE A 30 0.95 3.05 15.25
C ILE A 30 -0.42 3.72 15.20
N ASN A 31 -1.50 2.96 14.97
CA ASN A 31 -2.86 3.52 14.96
C ASN A 31 -3.21 4.19 16.30
N LEU A 32 -2.90 3.54 17.42
CA LEU A 32 -3.15 4.09 18.76
C LEU A 32 -2.38 5.39 18.97
N GLU A 33 -1.10 5.40 18.65
CA GLU A 33 -0.27 6.61 18.72
C GLU A 33 -0.85 7.73 17.83
N LEU A 34 -1.26 7.38 16.61
CA LEU A 34 -1.90 8.31 15.70
C LEU A 34 -3.27 8.79 16.17
N VAL A 35 -3.97 8.09 17.06
CA VAL A 35 -5.22 8.58 17.66
C VAL A 35 -4.88 9.57 18.78
N GLU A 36 -4.00 9.19 19.69
CA GLU A 36 -3.71 9.91 20.93
C GLU A 36 -2.85 11.15 20.73
N SER A 37 -1.89 11.11 19.81
CA SER A 37 -0.92 12.20 19.67
C SER A 37 -1.49 13.44 18.98
N ARG A 38 -1.31 14.60 19.62
CA ARG A 38 -1.75 15.91 19.08
C ARG A 38 -0.85 16.44 17.97
N ALA A 39 0.44 16.09 17.99
CA ALA A 39 1.42 16.52 17.00
C ALA A 39 1.97 15.28 16.30
N VAL A 40 1.67 15.17 15.01
CA VAL A 40 2.23 14.13 14.14
C VAL A 40 2.98 14.86 13.04
N TYR A 41 4.25 14.52 12.88
CA TYR A 41 5.05 15.04 11.77
C TYR A 41 4.61 14.40 10.46
N PRO A 42 4.72 15.10 9.32
CA PRO A 42 4.48 14.50 8.03
C PRO A 42 5.26 13.20 7.88
N THR A 43 4.54 12.08 7.70
CA THR A 43 5.11 10.73 7.76
C THR A 43 4.63 9.91 6.57
N LEU A 44 5.54 9.17 5.93
CA LEU A 44 5.21 8.18 4.92
C LEU A 44 5.38 6.79 5.53
N LEU A 45 4.28 6.06 5.68
CA LEU A 45 4.28 4.68 6.14
C LEU A 45 4.24 3.74 4.93
N VAL A 46 5.29 2.93 4.76
CA VAL A 46 5.36 1.92 3.69
C VAL A 46 5.13 0.54 4.32
N LEU A 47 4.10 -0.15 3.84
CA LEU A 47 3.63 -1.43 4.35
C LEU A 47 3.84 -2.51 3.29
N GLU A 48 4.91 -3.29 3.45
CA GLU A 48 5.20 -4.45 2.62
C GLU A 48 4.26 -5.62 2.96
N GLU A 49 3.84 -6.38 1.96
CA GLU A 49 2.94 -7.53 2.11
C GLU A 49 1.61 -7.19 2.84
N ALA A 50 1.13 -5.96 2.67
CA ALA A 50 0.04 -5.40 3.49
C ALA A 50 -1.26 -6.23 3.47
N HIS A 51 -1.50 -6.98 2.40
CA HIS A 51 -2.71 -7.79 2.25
C HIS A 51 -2.92 -8.87 3.32
N PHE A 52 -1.89 -9.23 4.11
CA PHE A 52 -2.01 -10.21 5.19
C PHE A 52 -2.45 -9.64 6.55
N TYR A 53 -2.19 -8.36 6.81
CA TYR A 53 -2.33 -7.79 8.17
C TYR A 53 -2.98 -6.42 8.21
N PHE A 54 -3.19 -5.78 7.05
CA PHE A 54 -3.65 -4.39 7.00
C PHE A 54 -5.02 -4.22 7.65
N LYS A 55 -5.95 -5.14 7.39
CA LYS A 55 -7.32 -5.07 7.93
C LYS A 55 -7.31 -5.33 9.44
N GLU A 56 -6.62 -6.37 9.87
CA GLU A 56 -6.52 -6.83 11.25
C GLU A 56 -5.78 -5.83 12.13
N GLY A 57 -4.79 -5.13 11.57
CA GLY A 57 -3.99 -4.12 12.27
C GLY A 57 -4.65 -2.73 12.37
N GLY A 58 -5.85 -2.54 11.83
CA GLY A 58 -6.53 -1.23 11.83
C GLY A 58 -6.03 -0.27 10.75
N GLY A 59 -5.54 -0.78 9.63
CA GLY A 59 -4.98 0.01 8.53
C GLY A 59 -5.96 1.00 7.91
N GLU A 60 -7.24 0.64 7.81
CA GLU A 60 -8.29 1.55 7.30
C GLU A 60 -8.46 2.79 8.19
N ASP A 61 -8.35 2.61 9.51
CA ASP A 61 -8.40 3.71 10.47
C ASP A 61 -7.18 4.62 10.33
N ILE A 62 -5.98 4.03 10.13
CA ILE A 62 -4.75 4.78 9.88
C ILE A 62 -4.87 5.62 8.60
N GLU A 63 -5.43 5.09 7.52
CA GLU A 63 -5.63 5.87 6.30
C GLU A 63 -6.58 7.03 6.52
N ARG A 64 -7.71 6.77 7.18
CA ARG A 64 -8.75 7.78 7.46
C ARG A 64 -8.24 8.88 8.41
N ILE A 65 -7.53 8.53 9.47
CA ILE A 65 -7.02 9.47 10.47
C ILE A 65 -5.74 10.13 9.97
N GLY A 66 -4.88 9.36 9.32
CA GLY A 66 -3.57 9.77 8.83
C GLY A 66 -3.64 10.93 7.86
N ILE A 67 -4.63 10.99 6.97
CA ILE A 67 -4.83 12.12 6.05
C ILE A 67 -4.86 13.46 6.79
N ARG A 68 -5.57 13.52 7.92
CA ARG A 68 -5.71 14.74 8.73
C ARG A 68 -4.46 15.07 9.54
N LYS A 69 -3.58 14.08 9.75
CA LYS A 69 -2.37 14.16 10.56
C LYS A 69 -1.09 14.21 9.71
N GLY A 70 -1.21 14.38 8.39
CA GLY A 70 -0.05 14.42 7.48
C GLY A 70 0.64 13.08 7.27
N VAL A 71 -0.04 11.97 7.59
CA VAL A 71 0.44 10.61 7.35
C VAL A 71 -0.08 10.10 6.02
N LYS A 72 0.82 9.58 5.19
CA LYS A 72 0.50 8.91 3.94
C LYS A 72 0.87 7.43 4.05
N VAL A 73 -0.01 6.56 3.56
CA VAL A 73 0.20 5.12 3.57
C VAL A 73 0.47 4.64 2.15
N VAL A 74 1.53 3.87 1.97
CA VAL A 74 1.85 3.14 0.74
C VAL A 74 1.76 1.66 1.03
N ARG A 75 0.80 0.99 0.40
CA ARG A 75 0.61 -0.45 0.51
C ARG A 75 1.32 -1.14 -0.64
N VAL A 76 2.26 -2.03 -0.34
CA VAL A 76 2.90 -2.90 -1.32
C VAL A 76 2.33 -4.31 -1.14
N GLN A 77 1.68 -4.83 -2.18
CA GLN A 77 0.93 -6.08 -2.10
C GLN A 77 0.75 -6.71 -3.48
N GLN A 78 0.65 -8.04 -3.54
CA GLN A 78 0.41 -8.82 -4.77
C GLN A 78 -1.09 -9.00 -5.03
N LYS A 79 -1.90 -9.04 -3.96
CA LYS A 79 -3.36 -9.10 -4.06
C LYS A 79 -3.93 -7.70 -4.11
N LEU A 80 -4.78 -7.41 -5.09
CA LEU A 80 -5.49 -6.13 -5.15
C LEU A 80 -6.52 -6.04 -4.01
N PRO A 81 -6.74 -4.85 -3.45
CA PRO A 81 -7.81 -4.66 -2.48
C PRO A 81 -9.17 -4.78 -3.17
N GLU A 82 -10.23 -5.05 -2.40
CA GLU A 82 -11.60 -5.14 -2.92
C GLU A 82 -12.07 -3.82 -3.55
N SER A 83 -11.62 -2.70 -3.00
CA SER A 83 -11.78 -1.36 -3.58
C SER A 83 -10.46 -0.60 -3.52
N TYR A 84 -10.22 0.21 -4.54
CA TYR A 84 -9.04 1.07 -4.66
C TYR A 84 -9.42 2.52 -5.02
N GLU A 85 -10.68 2.90 -4.87
CA GLU A 85 -11.20 4.21 -5.29
C GLU A 85 -10.47 5.40 -4.62
N ASN A 86 -9.95 5.19 -3.42
CA ASN A 86 -9.22 6.21 -2.66
C ASN A 86 -7.69 6.15 -2.86
N TYR A 87 -7.21 5.42 -3.86
CA TYR A 87 -5.78 5.21 -4.10
C TYR A 87 -5.36 5.63 -5.50
N VAL A 88 -4.14 6.16 -5.56
CA VAL A 88 -3.36 6.13 -6.79
C VAL A 88 -2.67 4.77 -6.86
N LEU A 89 -3.02 3.97 -7.86
CA LEU A 89 -2.44 2.64 -8.02
C LEU A 89 -1.20 2.69 -8.90
N LEU A 90 -0.14 2.00 -8.47
CA LEU A 90 0.99 1.65 -9.30
C LEU A 90 0.99 0.14 -9.54
N LEU A 91 0.49 -0.28 -10.70
CA LEU A 91 0.37 -1.70 -11.06
C LEU A 91 1.60 -2.19 -11.82
N GLY A 92 2.18 -3.29 -11.37
CA GLY A 92 3.23 -4.02 -12.09
C GLY A 92 2.67 -5.13 -12.98
N THR A 93 3.55 -6.06 -13.38
CA THR A 93 3.15 -7.26 -14.13
C THR A 93 2.20 -8.12 -13.32
N MET A 94 1.01 -8.39 -13.85
CA MET A 94 0.06 -9.30 -13.24
C MET A 94 0.24 -10.71 -13.83
N GLY A 95 0.21 -11.73 -12.98
CA GLY A 95 0.32 -13.14 -13.39
C GLY A 95 -0.89 -13.61 -14.21
N ASN A 96 -1.06 -14.93 -14.33
CA ASN A 96 -2.07 -15.53 -15.21
C ASN A 96 -3.53 -15.14 -14.88
N ASP A 97 -3.82 -14.72 -13.64
CA ASP A 97 -5.16 -14.34 -13.19
C ASP A 97 -5.53 -12.87 -13.45
N ALA A 98 -4.69 -12.15 -14.20
CA ALA A 98 -4.86 -10.73 -14.50
C ALA A 98 -6.25 -10.37 -15.05
N ASN A 99 -6.80 -11.18 -15.96
CA ASN A 99 -8.02 -10.80 -16.70
C ASN A 99 -9.28 -10.77 -15.83
N ILE A 100 -9.37 -11.65 -14.82
CA ILE A 100 -10.52 -11.69 -13.90
C ILE A 100 -10.46 -10.45 -13.00
N LEU A 101 -9.30 -10.22 -12.38
CA LEU A 101 -9.06 -9.06 -11.53
C LEU A 101 -9.29 -7.72 -12.26
N LEU A 102 -8.83 -7.60 -13.51
CA LEU A 102 -9.04 -6.38 -14.31
C LEU A 102 -10.51 -6.06 -14.53
N ARG A 103 -11.33 -7.09 -14.78
CA ARG A 103 -12.74 -6.91 -15.07
C ARG A 103 -13.51 -6.49 -13.82
N ASP A 104 -13.29 -7.18 -12.71
CA ASP A 104 -14.00 -6.92 -11.45
C ASP A 104 -13.69 -5.52 -10.93
N LEU A 105 -12.43 -5.10 -11.10
CA LEU A 105 -11.94 -3.81 -10.65
C LEU A 105 -12.04 -2.71 -11.71
N ARG A 106 -12.60 -2.97 -12.91
CA ARG A 106 -12.70 -1.99 -14.01
C ARG A 106 -11.36 -1.34 -14.40
N LEU A 107 -10.27 -2.07 -14.27
CA LEU A 107 -8.93 -1.59 -14.60
C LEU A 107 -8.70 -1.60 -16.12
N PRO A 108 -7.81 -0.75 -16.65
CA PRO A 108 -7.51 -0.72 -18.08
C PRO A 108 -6.97 -2.07 -18.57
N VAL A 109 -7.56 -2.61 -19.65
CA VAL A 109 -7.14 -3.89 -20.27
C VAL A 109 -5.64 -3.91 -20.63
N LYS A 110 -5.04 -2.74 -20.88
CA LYS A 110 -3.61 -2.60 -21.15
C LYS A 110 -2.71 -3.05 -19.98
N ALA A 111 -3.22 -3.07 -18.74
CA ALA A 111 -2.46 -3.52 -17.57
C ALA A 111 -2.13 -5.02 -17.59
N ALA A 112 -2.96 -5.87 -18.23
CA ALA A 112 -2.64 -7.29 -18.42
C ALA A 112 -1.40 -7.54 -19.29
N LYS A 113 -0.95 -6.54 -20.06
CA LYS A 113 0.16 -6.67 -21.01
C LYS A 113 1.48 -6.06 -20.50
N LEU A 114 1.53 -5.65 -19.23
CA LEU A 114 2.75 -5.09 -18.64
C LEU A 114 3.84 -6.16 -18.61
N ARG A 115 5.04 -5.79 -19.04
CA ARG A 115 6.25 -6.62 -18.97
C ARG A 115 7.07 -6.26 -17.73
N ARG A 116 8.09 -7.07 -17.43
CA ARG A 116 9.03 -6.80 -16.32
C ARG A 116 9.57 -5.36 -16.43
N TYR A 117 9.57 -4.64 -15.30
CA TYR A 117 9.95 -3.22 -15.18
C TYR A 117 9.02 -2.23 -15.91
N GLU A 118 7.87 -2.67 -16.42
CA GLU A 118 6.80 -1.79 -16.86
C GLU A 118 5.72 -1.72 -15.78
N PHE A 119 5.22 -0.51 -15.57
CA PHE A 119 4.20 -0.21 -14.60
C PHE A 119 3.10 0.63 -15.22
N MET A 120 1.93 0.59 -14.59
CA MET A 120 0.81 1.45 -14.93
C MET A 120 0.43 2.26 -13.70
N LEU A 121 0.58 3.58 -13.78
CA LEU A 121 0.07 4.51 -12.79
C LEU A 121 -1.38 4.83 -13.15
N ILE A 122 -2.29 4.56 -12.23
CA ILE A 122 -3.73 4.77 -12.41
C ILE A 122 -4.20 5.71 -11.32
N ASP A 123 -4.74 6.84 -11.75
CA ASP A 123 -5.41 7.83 -10.92
C ASP A 123 -6.88 7.83 -11.34
N GLN A 124 -7.72 7.16 -10.55
CA GLN A 124 -9.14 7.05 -10.85
C GLN A 124 -9.85 8.40 -10.74
N GLU A 125 -9.51 9.19 -9.71
CA GLU A 125 -10.11 10.49 -9.46
C GLU A 125 -9.85 11.45 -10.63
N ALA A 126 -8.62 11.47 -11.14
CA ALA A 126 -8.28 12.26 -12.32
C ALA A 126 -8.73 11.62 -13.65
N GLY A 127 -9.19 10.36 -13.64
CA GLY A 127 -9.50 9.60 -14.85
C GLY A 127 -8.28 9.37 -15.75
N LYS A 128 -7.06 9.33 -15.19
CA LYS A 128 -5.81 9.27 -15.95
C LYS A 128 -5.06 7.96 -15.70
N CYS A 129 -4.40 7.51 -16.76
CA CYS A 129 -3.59 6.30 -16.74
C CYS A 129 -2.32 6.52 -17.56
N TRP A 130 -1.17 6.21 -16.95
CA TRP A 130 0.14 6.35 -17.58
C TRP A 130 0.90 5.04 -17.52
N LYS A 131 1.54 4.68 -18.64
CA LYS A 131 2.51 3.59 -18.66
C LYS A 131 3.89 4.15 -18.34
N ILE A 132 4.53 3.57 -17.33
CA ILE A 132 5.89 3.92 -16.89
C ILE A 132 6.79 2.72 -17.22
N ARG A 133 8.00 2.98 -17.70
CA ARG A 133 9.02 1.95 -17.90
C ARG A 133 10.28 2.35 -17.14
N MET A 134 10.67 1.52 -16.19
CA MET A 134 11.93 1.69 -15.47
C MET A 134 13.07 1.05 -16.25
N ARG A 135 14.25 1.66 -16.20
CA ARG A 135 15.49 1.04 -16.69
C ARG A 135 16.02 0.15 -15.57
N ALA A 136 16.36 -1.09 -15.92
CA ALA A 136 16.99 -2.05 -15.02
C ALA A 136 18.46 -1.69 -14.82
#